data_AF-A0A512J9K6-F1
#
_entry.id   AF-A0A512J9K6-F1
#
_cell.length_a   1.000
_cell.length_b   1.000
_cell.length_c   1.000
_cell.angle_alpha   90.00
_cell.angle_beta   90.00
_cell.angle_gamma   90.00
#
_symmetry.space_group_name_H-M   'P 1'
#
loop_
_entity.id
_entity.type
_entity.pdbx_description
1 polymer ?
#
loop_
_entity_poly.entity_id
_entity_poly.type
_entity_poly.pdbx_seq_one_letter_code
_entity_poly.pdbx_strand_id
1 'polypeptide(L)'
;MRPGSGKIQRAVLAAFEAETDNAFTSQELIERAYPGLGRIEKKHRVAMSRAAKKLCMPETGLAWLRGGGLGGRLVFFNRYNVLSYATGRLKADPRNDYQSNDPRCTGGCTEVELRKEISPGGRCHRHVVPGGVWWRQVRLWTAQRDGEAEAAQQLEAELDGEGAALKAGQVTMSERAARVG
;
A
#
# COMPACT_ATOMS: atom_id res chain seq x y z
N MET A 1 -5.28 23.19 13.17
CA MET A 1 -6.26 22.88 12.10
C MET A 1 -5.89 23.67 10.86
N ARG A 2 -5.61 23.04 9.71
CA ARG A 2 -5.32 23.77 8.45
C ARG A 2 -6.64 24.34 7.88
N PRO A 3 -6.80 25.67 7.74
CA PRO A 3 -7.97 26.25 7.09
C PRO A 3 -7.97 25.89 5.60
N GLY A 4 -9.06 25.31 5.08
CA GLY A 4 -9.29 25.19 3.62
C GLY A 4 -9.28 23.79 2.99
N SER A 5 -9.20 22.69 3.75
CA SER A 5 -9.31 21.36 3.12
C SER A 5 -10.76 21.06 2.69
N GLY A 6 -10.93 20.75 1.40
CA GLY A 6 -12.25 20.43 0.83
C GLY A 6 -12.89 19.22 1.50
N LYS A 7 -14.23 19.06 1.41
CA LYS A 7 -14.99 17.96 2.04
C LYS A 7 -14.32 16.58 1.85
N ILE A 8 -13.87 16.29 0.63
CA ILE A 8 -13.20 15.03 0.29
C ILE A 8 -11.89 14.85 1.08
N GLN A 9 -11.05 15.89 1.15
CA GLN A 9 -9.78 15.81 1.86
C GLN A 9 -9.98 15.57 3.36
N ARG A 10 -10.98 16.22 3.97
CA ARG A 10 -11.36 15.96 5.37
C ARG A 10 -11.80 14.51 5.58
N ALA A 11 -12.61 13.96 4.67
CA ALA A 11 -13.03 12.56 4.74
C ALA A 11 -11.83 11.59 4.62
N VAL A 12 -10.87 11.89 3.74
CA VAL A 12 -9.64 11.07 3.61
C VAL A 12 -8.82 11.12 4.91
N LEU A 13 -8.57 12.31 5.45
CA LEU A 13 -7.82 12.45 6.70
C LEU A 13 -8.52 11.75 7.87
N ALA A 14 -9.84 11.93 8.00
CA ALA A 14 -10.64 11.26 9.03
C ALA A 14 -10.60 9.73 8.91
N ALA A 15 -10.55 9.18 7.69
CA ALA A 15 -10.40 7.74 7.49
C ALA A 15 -9.07 7.21 8.03
N PHE A 16 -7.96 7.94 7.81
CA PHE A 16 -6.65 7.56 8.33
C PHE A 16 -6.48 7.83 9.83
N GLU A 17 -7.21 8.82 10.38
CA GLU A 17 -7.24 9.06 11.82
C GLU A 17 -8.01 7.96 12.56
N ALA A 18 -9.12 7.49 12.00
CA ALA A 18 -9.93 6.41 12.58
C ALA A 18 -9.24 5.05 12.51
N GLU A 19 -8.42 4.81 11.49
CA GLU A 19 -7.78 3.52 11.21
C GLU A 19 -6.34 3.73 10.74
N THR A 20 -5.47 4.13 11.67
CA THR A 20 -4.07 4.50 11.40
C THR A 20 -3.24 3.40 10.74
N ASP A 21 -3.60 2.14 11.01
CA ASP A 21 -2.88 0.95 10.58
C ASP A 21 -3.44 0.37 9.28
N ASN A 22 -4.45 1.02 8.69
CA ASN A 22 -5.10 0.56 7.47
C ASN A 22 -4.63 1.34 6.23
N ALA A 23 -4.86 0.79 5.05
CA ALA A 23 -4.75 1.44 3.76
C ALA A 23 -6.11 1.45 3.06
N PHE A 24 -6.36 2.46 2.22
CA PHE A 24 -7.65 2.62 1.56
C PHE A 24 -7.50 2.68 0.05
N THR A 25 -8.34 1.92 -0.63
CA THR A 25 -8.59 2.07 -2.05
C THR A 25 -9.35 3.37 -2.33
N SER A 26 -9.24 3.89 -3.56
CA SER A 26 -10.04 5.04 -3.97
C SER A 26 -11.55 4.80 -3.85
N GLN A 27 -12.01 3.54 -3.95
CA GLN A 27 -13.42 3.18 -3.79
C GLN A 27 -13.87 3.27 -2.32
N GLU A 28 -13.14 2.68 -1.39
CA GLU A 28 -13.44 2.74 0.05
C GLU A 28 -13.48 4.20 0.53
N LEU A 29 -12.56 5.05 0.04
CA LEU A 29 -12.58 6.49 0.36
C LEU A 29 -13.81 7.20 -0.21
N ILE A 30 -14.29 6.82 -1.40
CA ILE A 30 -15.51 7.41 -2.00
C ILE A 30 -16.73 7.03 -1.17
N GLU A 31 -16.85 5.76 -0.79
CA GLU A 31 -17.96 5.27 0.03
C GLU A 31 -18.04 6.02 1.37
N ARG A 32 -16.89 6.34 1.97
CA ARG A 32 -16.80 7.17 3.19
C ARG A 32 -17.10 8.65 2.95
N ALA A 33 -16.62 9.22 1.85
CA ALA A 33 -16.81 10.65 1.55
C ALA A 33 -18.24 10.98 1.07
N TYR A 34 -18.95 9.98 0.51
CA TYR A 34 -20.27 10.09 -0.07
C TYR A 34 -21.20 8.97 0.45
N PRO A 35 -21.57 9.00 1.75
CA PRO A 35 -22.47 8.00 2.30
C PRO A 35 -23.84 8.04 1.60
N GLY A 36 -24.40 6.86 1.33
CA GLY A 36 -25.72 6.73 0.66
C GLY A 36 -25.69 7.00 -0.85
N LEU A 37 -24.52 7.15 -1.47
CA LEU A 37 -24.41 7.32 -2.91
C LEU A 37 -24.83 6.03 -3.63
N GLY A 38 -25.97 6.06 -4.32
CA GLY A 38 -26.51 4.85 -5.00
C GLY A 38 -25.62 4.26 -6.09
N ARG A 39 -24.76 5.06 -6.74
CA ARG A 39 -23.79 4.57 -7.74
C ARG A 39 -22.52 5.42 -7.79
N ILE A 40 -21.36 4.76 -7.74
CA ILE A 40 -20.05 5.42 -7.92
C ILE A 40 -19.75 5.67 -9.40
N GLU A 41 -20.01 6.90 -9.85
CA GLU A 41 -19.65 7.39 -11.19
C GLU A 41 -18.17 7.80 -11.35
N LYS A 42 -17.73 7.95 -12.61
CA LYS A 42 -16.36 8.39 -12.98
C LYS A 42 -15.97 9.72 -12.33
N LYS A 43 -16.90 10.68 -12.23
CA LYS A 43 -16.64 12.01 -11.64
C LYS A 43 -16.21 11.90 -10.17
N HIS A 44 -16.82 11.00 -9.41
CA HIS A 44 -16.45 10.75 -8.01
C HIS A 44 -15.05 10.15 -7.91
N ARG A 45 -14.71 9.19 -8.77
CA ARG A 45 -13.38 8.57 -8.82
C ARG A 45 -12.28 9.59 -9.15
N VAL A 46 -12.53 10.46 -10.13
CA VAL A 46 -11.58 11.52 -10.52
C VAL A 46 -11.41 12.55 -9.40
N ALA A 47 -12.51 13.02 -8.81
CA ALA A 47 -12.47 13.98 -7.70
C ALA A 47 -11.72 13.43 -6.49
N MET A 48 -12.03 12.18 -6.09
CA MET A 48 -11.33 11.48 -5.00
C MET A 48 -9.84 11.34 -5.30
N SER A 49 -9.49 10.80 -6.47
CA SER A 49 -8.09 10.55 -6.83
C SER A 49 -7.27 11.85 -6.81
N ARG A 50 -7.83 12.96 -7.31
CA ARG A 50 -7.17 14.27 -7.27
C ARG A 50 -7.02 14.79 -5.84
N ALA A 51 -8.07 14.71 -5.03
CA ALA A 51 -8.06 15.18 -3.65
C ALA A 51 -7.08 14.38 -2.78
N ALA A 52 -7.12 13.05 -2.84
CA ALA A 52 -6.27 12.16 -2.07
C ALA A 52 -4.79 12.27 -2.49
N LYS A 53 -4.50 12.38 -3.80
CA LYS A 53 -3.12 12.62 -4.27
C LYS A 53 -2.55 13.95 -3.81
N LYS A 54 -3.35 15.01 -3.73
CA LYS A 54 -2.92 16.30 -3.15
C LYS A 54 -2.56 16.18 -1.66
N LEU A 55 -3.09 15.17 -0.97
CA LEU A 55 -2.70 14.89 0.40
C LEU A 55 -1.47 14.00 0.50
N CYS A 56 -0.99 13.37 -0.57
CA CYS A 56 0.16 12.47 -0.52
C CYS A 56 1.48 13.26 -0.53
N MET A 57 1.78 13.92 0.58
CA MET A 57 2.99 14.73 0.78
C MET A 57 3.72 14.28 2.04
N PRO A 58 5.06 14.43 2.14
CA PRO A 58 5.83 14.00 3.31
C PRO A 58 5.26 14.49 4.64
N GLU A 59 4.77 15.73 4.72
CA GLU A 59 4.26 16.35 5.95
C GLU A 59 2.97 15.71 6.47
N THR A 60 2.24 15.03 5.61
CA THR A 60 1.01 14.30 5.99
C THR A 60 1.28 12.83 6.34
N GLY A 61 2.46 12.32 5.97
CA GLY A 61 2.77 10.90 5.99
C GLY A 61 1.96 10.03 5.03
N LEU A 62 1.07 10.60 4.20
CA LEU A 62 0.31 9.81 3.25
C LEU A 62 1.10 9.59 1.96
N ALA A 63 0.96 8.39 1.40
CA ALA A 63 1.49 7.99 0.12
C ALA A 63 0.46 7.16 -0.64
N TRP A 64 0.76 6.83 -1.90
CA TRP A 64 -0.11 6.01 -2.72
C TRP A 64 0.67 5.05 -3.61
N LEU A 65 0.04 3.94 -3.92
CA LEU A 65 0.50 2.92 -4.86
C LEU A 65 -0.57 2.75 -5.94
N ARG A 66 -0.13 2.40 -7.14
CA ARG A 66 -1.02 1.88 -8.17
C ARG A 66 -0.93 0.36 -8.16
N GLY A 67 -2.07 -0.31 -8.05
CA GLY A 67 -2.14 -1.75 -8.21
C GLY A 67 -1.89 -2.19 -9.65
N GLY A 68 -1.40 -3.42 -9.81
CA GLY A 68 -1.20 -4.04 -11.12
C GLY A 68 -2.52 -4.26 -11.87
N GLY A 69 -2.46 -4.38 -13.20
CA GLY A 69 -3.61 -4.74 -14.05
C GLY A 69 -4.29 -3.58 -14.80
N LEU A 70 -5.22 -3.95 -15.68
CA LEU A 70 -6.02 -3.02 -16.48
C LEU A 70 -6.90 -2.15 -15.58
N GLY A 71 -6.73 -0.83 -15.66
CA GLY A 71 -7.45 0.12 -14.80
C GLY A 71 -6.86 0.31 -13.40
N GLY A 72 -5.64 -0.21 -13.14
CA GLY A 72 -4.86 -0.18 -11.90
C GLY A 72 -5.40 0.71 -10.78
N ARG A 73 -5.96 0.06 -9.76
CA ARG A 73 -6.58 0.70 -8.60
C ARG A 73 -5.57 1.56 -7.83
N LEU A 74 -6.00 2.73 -7.37
CA LEU A 74 -5.19 3.54 -6.45
C LEU A 74 -5.44 3.10 -5.02
N VAL A 75 -4.36 2.84 -4.29
CA VAL A 75 -4.37 2.51 -2.87
C VAL A 75 -3.54 3.56 -2.15
N PHE A 76 -4.12 4.15 -1.11
CA PHE A 76 -3.52 5.18 -0.27
C PHE A 76 -3.17 4.57 1.08
N PHE A 77 -2.05 4.96 1.67
CA PHE A 77 -1.57 4.41 2.95
C PHE A 77 -0.76 5.45 3.71
N ASN A 78 -0.58 5.25 5.02
CA ASN A 78 0.37 5.98 5.83
C ASN A 78 1.76 5.36 5.67
N ARG A 79 2.69 6.10 5.08
CA ARG A 79 4.05 5.63 4.78
C ARG A 79 4.90 5.42 6.04
N TYR A 80 4.54 6.01 7.17
CA TYR A 80 5.28 5.88 8.42
C TYR A 80 4.71 4.80 9.34
N ASN A 81 3.72 4.03 8.86
CA ASN A 81 3.13 2.91 9.59
C ASN A 81 3.29 1.62 8.79
N VAL A 82 3.97 0.62 9.38
CA VAL A 82 4.30 -0.63 8.69
C VAL A 82 3.06 -1.45 8.33
N LEU A 83 2.03 -1.46 9.17
CA LEU A 83 0.80 -2.20 8.92
C LEU A 83 -0.03 -1.53 7.83
N SER A 84 -0.09 -0.19 7.83
CA SER A 84 -0.75 0.57 6.76
C SER A 84 -0.05 0.34 5.43
N TYR A 85 1.28 0.42 5.38
CA TYR A 85 2.05 0.14 4.17
C TYR A 85 1.87 -1.31 3.67
N ALA A 86 1.94 -2.29 4.57
CA ALA A 86 1.74 -3.70 4.24
C ALA A 86 0.35 -3.98 3.67
N THR A 87 -0.69 -3.45 4.32
CA THR A 87 -2.07 -3.53 3.84
C THR A 87 -2.19 -2.87 2.46
N GLY A 88 -1.55 -1.72 2.26
CA GLY A 88 -1.51 -1.03 0.98
C GLY A 88 -0.88 -1.86 -0.14
N ARG A 89 0.22 -2.56 0.16
CA ARG A 89 0.89 -3.48 -0.77
C ARG A 89 -0.02 -4.66 -1.13
N LEU A 90 -0.66 -5.28 -0.15
CA LEU A 90 -1.57 -6.40 -0.38
C LEU A 90 -2.82 -6.01 -1.18
N LYS A 91 -3.43 -4.86 -0.89
CA LYS A 91 -4.57 -4.32 -1.66
C LYS A 91 -4.20 -3.95 -3.10
N ALA A 92 -2.94 -3.63 -3.36
CA ALA A 92 -2.42 -3.28 -4.68
C ALA A 92 -1.90 -4.49 -5.47
N ASP A 93 -1.70 -5.64 -4.82
CA ASP A 93 -1.22 -6.86 -5.48
C ASP A 93 -2.33 -7.45 -6.36
N PRO A 94 -2.12 -7.58 -7.68
CA PRO A 94 -3.13 -8.18 -8.57
C PRO A 94 -3.45 -9.64 -8.23
N ARG A 95 -2.60 -10.36 -7.49
CA ARG A 95 -2.85 -11.75 -7.09
C ARG A 95 -3.89 -11.90 -5.98
N ASN A 96 -4.16 -10.83 -5.24
CA ASN A 96 -5.08 -10.87 -4.12
C ASN A 96 -6.52 -10.56 -4.55
N ASP A 97 -6.73 -10.03 -5.76
CA ASP A 97 -8.06 -9.66 -6.29
C ASP A 97 -8.93 -8.90 -5.26
N TYR A 98 -8.31 -8.09 -4.39
CA TYR A 98 -8.97 -7.47 -3.24
C TYR A 98 -10.27 -6.79 -3.67
N GLN A 99 -11.43 -7.20 -3.15
CA GLN A 99 -12.73 -6.63 -3.53
C GLN A 99 -12.90 -6.40 -5.06
N SER A 100 -12.40 -7.31 -5.90
CA SER A 100 -12.61 -7.23 -7.35
C SER A 100 -14.07 -7.57 -7.67
N ASN A 101 -14.73 -6.69 -8.41
CA ASN A 101 -16.06 -6.97 -8.98
C ASN A 101 -15.96 -7.56 -10.40
N ASP A 102 -14.75 -7.91 -10.85
CA ASP A 102 -14.56 -8.55 -12.15
C ASP A 102 -15.06 -10.00 -12.05
N PRO A 103 -16.10 -10.40 -12.79
CA PRO A 103 -16.63 -11.77 -12.73
C PRO A 103 -15.63 -12.82 -13.22
N ARG A 104 -14.54 -12.41 -13.86
CA ARG A 104 -13.44 -13.29 -14.29
C ARG A 104 -12.46 -13.60 -13.15
N CYS A 105 -12.44 -12.79 -12.10
CA CYS A 105 -11.62 -13.02 -10.92
C CYS A 105 -12.40 -13.92 -9.95
N THR A 106 -11.94 -15.14 -9.75
CA THR A 106 -12.55 -16.11 -8.81
C THR A 106 -11.71 -16.16 -7.54
N GLY A 107 -12.01 -15.33 -6.55
CA GLY A 107 -11.33 -15.38 -5.25
C GLY A 107 -10.84 -14.05 -4.71
N GLY A 108 -11.66 -13.00 -4.79
CA GLY A 108 -11.29 -11.73 -4.16
C GLY A 108 -11.14 -11.87 -2.65
N CYS A 109 -10.02 -11.37 -2.11
CA CYS A 109 -9.83 -11.35 -0.67
C CYS A 109 -10.55 -10.17 0.01
N THR A 110 -10.87 -10.39 1.28
CA THR A 110 -11.48 -9.42 2.20
C THR A 110 -10.41 -8.73 3.06
N GLU A 111 -10.79 -7.62 3.69
CA GLU A 111 -9.93 -6.89 4.63
C GLU A 111 -9.45 -7.80 5.77
N VAL A 112 -10.34 -8.68 6.26
CA VAL A 112 -10.04 -9.62 7.35
C VAL A 112 -8.97 -10.63 6.92
N GLU A 113 -9.05 -11.14 5.69
CA GLU A 113 -8.05 -12.08 5.16
C GLU A 113 -6.70 -11.40 4.97
N LEU A 114 -6.67 -10.17 4.44
CA LEU A 114 -5.42 -9.41 4.34
C LEU A 114 -4.78 -9.16 5.71
N ARG A 115 -5.59 -8.86 6.73
CA ARG A 115 -5.08 -8.70 8.11
C ARG A 115 -4.51 -10.00 8.67
N LYS A 116 -5.11 -11.15 8.36
CA LYS A 116 -4.56 -12.46 8.74
C LYS A 116 -3.19 -12.71 8.10
N GLU A 117 -2.97 -12.27 6.86
CA GLU A 117 -1.69 -12.44 6.16
C GLU A 117 -0.52 -11.70 6.84
N ILE A 118 -0.78 -10.55 7.46
CA ILE A 118 0.26 -9.73 8.13
C ILE A 118 0.36 -9.97 9.64
N SER A 119 -0.65 -10.63 10.23
CA SER A 119 -0.67 -11.02 11.65
C SER A 119 0.32 -12.16 11.94
N PRO A 120 0.73 -12.37 13.21
CA PRO A 120 1.60 -13.51 13.57
C PRO A 120 1.10 -14.84 13.01
N GLY A 121 1.98 -15.57 12.33
CA GLY A 121 1.66 -16.82 11.62
C GLY A 121 1.14 -16.65 10.18
N GLY A 122 0.80 -15.42 9.76
CA GLY A 122 0.45 -15.09 8.38
C GLY A 122 1.66 -15.13 7.45
N ARG A 123 1.41 -15.37 6.14
CA ARG A 123 2.50 -15.55 5.16
C ARG A 123 3.36 -14.30 5.00
N CYS A 124 2.78 -13.13 5.19
CA CYS A 124 3.44 -11.84 5.06
C CYS A 124 3.94 -11.27 6.39
N HIS A 125 3.71 -11.94 7.53
CA HIS A 125 4.14 -11.47 8.85
C HIS A 125 5.64 -11.16 8.91
N ARG A 126 6.46 -12.02 8.30
CA ARG A 126 7.92 -11.86 8.23
C ARG A 126 8.38 -10.54 7.58
N HIS A 127 7.51 -9.88 6.80
CA HIS A 127 7.85 -8.64 6.12
C HIS A 127 7.55 -7.39 6.98
N VAL A 128 6.66 -7.50 7.97
CA VAL A 128 6.22 -6.37 8.82
C VAL A 128 6.92 -6.29 10.18
N VAL A 129 7.56 -7.37 10.61
CA VAL A 129 8.38 -7.43 11.84
C VAL A 129 9.76 -6.78 11.63
N PRO A 130 10.50 -6.41 12.71
CA PRO A 130 11.85 -5.88 12.60
C PRO A 130 12.76 -6.73 11.70
N GLY A 131 13.51 -6.07 10.81
CA GLY A 131 14.35 -6.71 9.79
C GLY A 131 13.60 -7.16 8.53
N GLY A 132 12.27 -7.23 8.56
CA GLY A 132 11.45 -7.52 7.38
C GLY A 132 11.57 -6.43 6.31
N VAL A 133 11.41 -6.80 5.03
CA VAL A 133 11.59 -5.88 3.90
C VAL A 133 10.61 -4.69 3.93
N TRP A 134 9.35 -4.88 4.34
CA TRP A 134 8.40 -3.77 4.45
C TRP A 134 8.65 -2.91 5.68
N TRP A 135 9.11 -3.53 6.78
CA TRP A 135 9.55 -2.80 7.96
C TRP A 135 10.75 -1.91 7.66
N ARG A 136 11.79 -2.42 6.98
CA ARG A 136 12.97 -1.65 6.57
C ARG A 136 12.60 -0.50 5.65
N GLN A 137 11.70 -0.71 4.71
CA GLN A 137 11.20 0.35 3.83
C GLN A 137 10.54 1.50 4.61
N VAL A 138 9.72 1.19 5.62
CA VAL A 138 9.08 2.20 6.47
C VAL A 138 10.08 2.90 7.38
N ARG A 139 11.06 2.17 7.92
CA ARG A 139 12.16 2.75 8.70
C ARG A 139 13.00 3.70 7.84
N LEU A 140 13.29 3.35 6.59
CA LEU A 140 14.01 4.23 5.66
C LEU A 140 13.26 5.56 5.48
N TRP A 141 11.96 5.51 5.22
CA TRP A 141 11.16 6.73 5.08
C TRP A 141 11.10 7.54 6.38
N THR A 142 11.06 6.87 7.53
CA THR A 142 11.06 7.52 8.84
C THR A 142 12.39 8.23 9.10
N ALA A 143 13.52 7.55 8.87
CA ALA A 143 14.86 8.12 8.99
C ALA A 143 15.05 9.33 8.05
N GLN A 144 14.58 9.23 6.80
CA GLN A 144 14.61 10.35 5.85
C GLN A 144 13.79 11.56 6.32
N ARG A 145 12.61 11.32 6.93
CA ARG A 145 11.78 12.40 7.49
C ARG A 145 12.46 13.08 8.68
N ASP A 146 13.09 12.28 9.54
CA ASP A 146 13.66 12.73 10.80
C ASP A 146 15.10 13.29 10.63
N GLY A 147 15.63 13.27 9.41
CA GLY A 147 16.97 13.79 9.10
C GLY A 147 18.11 12.85 9.50
N GLU A 148 17.82 11.58 9.76
CA GLU A 148 18.79 10.55 10.18
C GLU A 148 19.53 9.98 8.96
N ALA A 149 20.41 10.78 8.36
CA ALA A 149 21.05 10.46 7.08
C ALA A 149 21.85 9.13 7.08
N GLU A 150 22.62 8.86 8.14
CA GLU A 150 23.41 7.63 8.25
C GLU A 150 22.53 6.38 8.35
N ALA A 151 21.48 6.45 9.17
CA ALA A 151 20.52 5.35 9.31
C ALA A 151 19.77 5.10 8.00
N ALA A 152 19.41 6.16 7.26
CA ALA A 152 18.79 6.04 5.95
C ALA A 152 19.72 5.34 4.94
N GLN A 153 21.00 5.71 4.89
CA GLN A 153 21.97 5.08 3.98
C GLN A 153 22.18 3.59 4.28
N GLN A 154 22.26 3.21 5.57
CA GLN A 154 22.37 1.80 5.96
C GLN A 154 21.15 1.00 5.52
N LEU A 155 19.94 1.51 5.77
CA LEU A 155 18.70 0.83 5.39
C LEU A 155 18.53 0.72 3.87
N GLU A 156 18.97 1.71 3.11
CA GLU A 156 18.97 1.67 1.65
C GLU A 156 19.91 0.58 1.12
N ALA A 157 21.13 0.50 1.65
CA ALA A 157 22.08 -0.55 1.29
C ALA A 157 21.56 -1.96 1.61
N GLU A 158 20.89 -2.15 2.76
CA GLU A 158 20.28 -3.43 3.13
C GLU A 158 19.13 -3.83 2.19
N LEU A 159 18.30 -2.87 1.77
CA LEU A 159 17.19 -3.11 0.84
C LEU A 159 17.70 -3.46 -0.56
N ASP A 160 18.72 -2.74 -1.04
CA ASP A 160 19.34 -3.00 -2.34
C ASP A 160 20.03 -4.36 -2.38
N GLY A 161 20.74 -4.74 -1.30
CA GLY A 161 21.37 -6.06 -1.17
C GLY A 161 20.36 -7.21 -1.26
N GLU A 162 19.21 -7.09 -0.60
CA GLU A 162 18.15 -8.11 -0.66
C GLU A 162 17.46 -8.14 -2.04
N GLY A 163 17.22 -6.98 -2.64
CA GLY A 163 16.70 -6.88 -4.01
C GLY A 163 17.62 -7.54 -5.04
N ALA A 164 18.93 -7.38 -4.89
CA ALA A 164 19.94 -8.03 -5.72
C ALA A 164 19.97 -9.55 -5.50
N ALA A 165 19.91 -10.02 -4.26
CA ALA A 165 19.89 -11.44 -3.91
C ALA A 165 18.67 -12.18 -4.49
N LEU A 166 17.48 -11.55 -4.43
CA LEU A 166 16.26 -12.10 -5.02
C LEU A 166 16.35 -12.22 -6.54
N LYS A 167 16.89 -11.20 -7.22
CA LYS A 167 17.12 -11.23 -8.68
C LYS A 167 18.11 -12.33 -9.06
N ALA A 168 19.23 -12.46 -8.34
CA ALA A 168 20.23 -13.50 -8.59
C ALA A 168 19.65 -14.92 -8.42
N GLY A 169 18.88 -15.16 -7.35
CA GLY A 169 18.21 -16.44 -7.14
C GLY A 169 17.17 -16.80 -8.20
N GLN A 170 16.45 -15.80 -8.75
CA GLN A 170 15.51 -16.02 -9.86
C GLN A 170 16.22 -16.40 -11.16
N VAL A 171 17.37 -15.77 -11.47
CA VAL A 171 18.19 -16.14 -12.64
C VAL A 171 18.67 -17.58 -12.52
N THR A 172 19.21 -17.97 -11.35
CA THR A 172 19.71 -19.34 -11.13
C THR A 172 18.61 -20.41 -11.25
N MET A 173 17.39 -20.13 -10.79
CA MET A 173 16.25 -21.04 -10.93
C MET A 173 15.78 -21.15 -12.39
N SER A 174 15.75 -20.03 -13.12
CA SER A 174 15.39 -20.01 -14.54
C SER A 174 16.42 -20.76 -15.40
N GLU A 175 17.72 -20.63 -15.09
CA GLU A 175 18.80 -21.33 -15.80
C GLU A 175 18.81 -22.84 -15.51
N ARG A 176 18.46 -23.25 -14.29
CA ARG A 176 18.29 -24.67 -13.95
C ARG A 176 17.10 -25.30 -14.67
N ALA A 177 15.98 -24.59 -14.79
CA ALA A 177 14.81 -25.06 -15.52
C ALA A 177 15.10 -25.25 -17.02
N ALA A 178 15.96 -24.40 -17.61
CA ALA A 178 16.34 -24.46 -19.02
C ALA A 178 17.32 -25.59 -19.37
N ARG A 179 17.97 -26.24 -18.38
CA ARG A 179 18.93 -27.34 -18.60
C ARG A 179 18.33 -28.75 -18.47
N VAL A 180 17.06 -28.85 -18.06
CA VAL A 180 16.38 -30.14 -17.79
C VAL A 180 15.28 -30.43 -18.84
N GLY A 181 15.16 -29.60 -19.88
CA GLY A 181 14.31 -29.82 -21.05
C GLY A 181 15.15 -30.06 -22.30
#